data_AF-A0A1Q5DVY2-F1
#
_entry.id   AF-A0A1Q5DVY2-F1
#
_cell.length_a   1.000
_cell.length_b   1.000
_cell.length_c   1.000
_cell.angle_alpha   90.00
_cell.angle_beta   90.00
_cell.angle_gamma   90.00
#
_symmetry.space_group_name_H-M   'P 1'
#
loop_
_entity.id
_entity.type
_entity.pdbx_description
1 polymer ?
#
loop_
_entity_poly.entity_id
_entity_poly.type
_entity_poly.pdbx_seq_one_letter_code
_entity_poly.pdbx_strand_id
1 'polypeptide(L)'
;MLYRKRDGAALWSSGTWNRGSSSLILSTSQGDPALRLKNGSTNTWSTPAKGASDLYGVVQDDANFVLYSNGSAVWATGTWNQG
;
A
#
# COMPACT_ATOMS: atom_id res chain seq x y z
N MET A 1 4.78 13.81 3.88
CA MET A 1 5.24 14.99 3.10
C MET A 1 6.69 14.76 2.72
N LEU A 2 7.09 15.17 1.52
CA LEU A 2 8.48 15.18 1.07
C LEU A 2 8.97 16.62 1.01
N TYR A 3 10.14 16.88 1.60
CA TYR A 3 10.75 18.22 1.64
C TYR A 3 12.03 18.26 0.83
N ARG A 4 12.26 19.39 0.17
CA ARG A 4 13.52 19.70 -0.49
C ARG A 4 14.54 20.15 0.55
N LYS A 5 15.65 19.40 0.67
CA LYS A 5 16.63 19.56 1.74
C LYS A 5 17.33 20.94 1.79
N ARG A 6 17.45 21.63 0.65
CA ARG A 6 18.21 22.91 0.55
C ARG A 6 17.44 24.14 1.03
N ASP A 7 16.12 24.10 1.02
CA ASP A 7 15.26 25.25 1.33
C ASP A 7 14.07 24.89 2.23
N GLY A 8 13.96 23.61 2.64
CA GLY A 8 12.85 23.12 3.44
C GLY A 8 11.51 23.18 2.73
N ALA A 9 11.48 23.51 1.42
CA ALA A 9 10.25 23.67 0.69
C ALA A 9 9.56 22.32 0.53
N ALA A 10 8.27 22.26 0.88
CA ALA A 10 7.46 21.07 0.65
C ALA A 10 7.35 20.81 -0.86
N LEU A 11 7.92 19.70 -1.33
CA LEU A 11 7.84 19.28 -2.73
C LEU A 11 6.58 18.46 -2.98
N TRP A 12 6.07 17.77 -1.96
CA TRP A 12 4.87 16.97 -2.08
C TRP A 12 4.20 16.69 -0.74
N SER A 13 2.86 16.68 -0.72
CA SER A 13 2.04 16.27 0.40
C SER A 13 0.92 15.37 -0.08
N SER A 14 0.67 14.25 0.63
CA SER A 14 -0.49 13.40 0.39
C SER A 14 -1.81 14.07 0.79
N GLY A 15 -1.77 15.24 1.45
CA GLY A 15 -2.97 16.03 1.78
C GLY A 15 -3.90 15.37 2.80
N THR A 16 -3.45 14.38 3.56
CA THR A 16 -4.29 13.60 4.49
C THR A 16 -4.41 14.22 5.89
N TRP A 17 -4.02 15.48 6.08
CA TRP A 17 -4.11 16.15 7.38
C TRP A 17 -5.58 16.36 7.77
N ASN A 18 -5.96 15.93 8.97
CA ASN A 18 -7.29 16.13 9.56
C ASN A 18 -8.50 15.49 8.84
N ARG A 19 -8.28 14.53 7.92
CA ARG A 19 -9.36 13.65 7.43
C ARG A 19 -9.25 12.32 8.18
N GLY A 20 -10.35 11.81 8.72
CA GLY A 20 -10.39 10.54 9.49
C GLY A 20 -9.46 9.51 8.85
N SER A 21 -8.48 9.04 9.63
CA SER A 21 -7.26 8.43 9.09
C SER A 21 -7.57 7.13 8.35
N SER A 22 -7.78 7.26 7.05
CA SER A 22 -7.78 6.14 6.11
C SER A 22 -6.34 5.82 5.74
N SER A 23 -5.76 4.82 6.38
CA SER A 23 -4.39 4.37 6.16
C SER A 23 -4.39 3.06 5.39
N LEU A 24 -3.63 3.02 4.31
CA LEU A 24 -3.26 1.76 3.66
C LEU A 24 -2.08 1.16 4.41
N ILE A 25 -2.22 -0.07 4.90
CA ILE A 25 -1.23 -0.72 5.76
C ILE A 25 -0.79 -2.03 5.12
N LEU A 26 0.53 -2.18 4.96
CA LEU A 26 1.19 -3.46 4.72
C LEU A 26 1.49 -4.12 6.06
N SER A 27 1.11 -5.39 6.23
CA SER A 27 1.39 -6.15 7.44
C SER A 27 2.41 -7.25 7.20
N THR A 28 3.29 -7.44 8.19
CA THR A 28 4.24 -8.55 8.23
C THR A 28 3.71 -9.74 9.03
N SER A 29 2.56 -9.59 9.71
CA SER A 29 1.96 -10.64 10.51
C SER A 29 1.11 -11.59 9.66
N GLN A 30 1.38 -12.90 9.75
CA GLN A 30 0.61 -13.92 9.05
C GLN A 30 -0.85 -14.03 9.51
N GLY A 31 -1.17 -13.52 10.71
CA GLY A 31 -2.56 -13.44 11.19
C GLY A 31 -3.39 -12.39 10.46
N ASP A 32 -2.72 -11.37 9.91
CA ASP A 32 -3.34 -10.22 9.27
C ASP A 32 -3.41 -10.37 7.74
N PRO A 33 -4.31 -9.62 7.08
CA PRO A 33 -4.18 -9.36 5.66
C PRO A 33 -2.88 -8.64 5.33
N ALA A 34 -2.26 -9.04 4.22
CA ALA A 34 -1.04 -8.47 3.66
C ALA A 34 -1.18 -6.97 3.42
N LEU A 35 -2.29 -6.56 2.81
CA LEU A 35 -2.64 -5.16 2.57
C LEU A 35 -4.08 -4.90 3.03
N ARG A 36 -4.29 -3.81 3.76
CA ARG A 36 -5.63 -3.40 4.23
C ARG A 36 -5.80 -1.90 4.28
N LEU A 37 -7.02 -1.44 4.02
CA LEU A 37 -7.44 -0.07 4.23
C LEU A 37 -8.10 0.05 5.60
N LYS A 38 -7.46 0.77 6.52
CA LYS A 38 -8.01 1.09 7.84
C LYS A 38 -8.61 2.47 7.83
N ASN A 39 -9.85 2.64 8.27
CA ASN A 39 -10.39 3.93 8.69
C ASN A 39 -10.46 3.94 10.23
N GLY A 40 -9.53 4.64 10.88
CA GLY A 40 -9.33 4.54 12.32
C GLY A 40 -8.98 3.12 12.76
N SER A 41 -9.83 2.51 13.59
CA SER A 41 -9.66 1.12 14.06
C SER A 41 -10.29 0.08 13.13
N THR A 42 -11.10 0.49 12.16
CA THR A 42 -11.90 -0.41 11.32
C THR A 42 -11.18 -0.75 10.03
N ASN A 43 -11.07 -2.05 9.71
CA ASN A 43 -10.69 -2.48 8.36
C ASN A 43 -11.90 -2.32 7.44
N THR A 44 -11.78 -1.45 6.43
CA THR A 44 -12.85 -1.19 5.44
C THR A 44 -12.69 -2.04 4.19
N TRP A 45 -11.47 -2.47 3.89
CA TRP A 45 -11.14 -3.38 2.79
C TRP A 45 -9.81 -4.09 3.07
N SER A 46 -9.61 -5.28 2.51
CA SER A 46 -8.34 -6.02 2.62
C SER A 46 -8.14 -7.02 1.47
N THR A 47 -6.87 -7.32 1.18
CA THR A 47 -6.50 -8.44 0.29
C THR A 47 -6.68 -9.80 1.00
N PRO A 48 -6.91 -10.89 0.26
CA PRO A 48 -6.95 -12.24 0.83
C PRO A 48 -5.57 -12.77 1.24
N ALA A 49 -4.49 -12.29 0.61
CA ALA A 49 -3.13 -12.65 1.00
C ALA A 49 -2.81 -12.23 2.43
N LYS A 50 -1.92 -13.00 3.07
CA LYS A 50 -1.50 -12.80 4.46
C LYS A 50 -0.19 -12.05 4.56
N GLY A 51 0.01 -11.38 5.70
CA GLY A 51 1.25 -10.67 5.96
C GLY A 51 2.47 -11.58 5.95
N ALA A 52 3.60 -11.04 5.50
CA ALA A 52 4.85 -11.77 5.33
C ALA A 52 6.07 -10.84 5.50
N SER A 53 7.27 -11.42 5.63
CA SER A 53 8.53 -10.64 5.59
C SER A 53 8.76 -10.06 4.19
N ASP A 54 9.48 -8.94 4.12
CA ASP A 54 9.82 -8.23 2.88
C ASP A 54 8.64 -8.05 1.92
N LEU A 55 7.49 -7.69 2.49
CA LEU A 55 6.26 -7.46 1.74
C LEU A 55 6.24 -6.03 1.15
N TYR A 56 6.03 -5.91 -0.15
CA TYR A 56 5.87 -4.64 -0.84
C TYR A 56 4.85 -4.74 -1.99
N GLY A 57 4.26 -3.61 -2.37
CA GLY A 57 3.31 -3.51 -3.48
C GLY A 57 3.91 -2.74 -4.66
N VAL A 58 3.59 -3.18 -5.88
CA VAL A 58 4.04 -2.55 -7.13
C VAL A 58 2.85 -2.37 -8.06
N VAL A 59 2.69 -1.16 -8.62
CA VAL A 59 1.86 -0.94 -9.82
C VAL A 59 2.78 -1.14 -11.01
N GLN A 60 2.49 -2.13 -11.84
CA GLN A 60 3.27 -2.47 -13.02
C GLN A 60 2.76 -1.69 -14.25
N ASP A 61 3.57 -1.66 -15.31
CA ASP A 61 3.26 -0.91 -16.54
C ASP A 61 2.01 -1.43 -17.28
N ASP A 62 1.56 -2.65 -16.96
CA ASP A 62 0.37 -3.29 -17.52
C ASP A 62 -0.93 -2.97 -16.74
N ALA A 63 -0.89 -1.98 -15.84
CA ALA A 63 -1.99 -1.59 -14.94
C ALA A 63 -2.41 -2.65 -13.91
N ASN A 64 -1.55 -3.64 -13.65
CA ASN A 64 -1.74 -4.59 -12.57
C ASN A 64 -1.11 -4.07 -11.27
N PHE A 65 -1.80 -4.25 -10.14
CA PHE A 65 -1.21 -4.04 -8.82
C PHE A 65 -0.88 -5.39 -8.19
N VAL A 66 0.40 -5.59 -7.86
CA VAL A 66 0.93 -6.87 -7.39
C VAL A 66 1.60 -6.69 -6.02
N LEU A 67 1.29 -7.59 -5.10
CA LEU A 67 2.00 -7.75 -3.84
C LEU A 67 3.11 -8.80 -4.01
N TYR A 68 4.31 -8.43 -3.57
CA TYR A 68 5.49 -9.29 -3.54
C TYR A 68 5.96 -9.51 -2.12
N SER A 69 6.47 -10.71 -1.82
CA SER A 69 7.19 -11.04 -0.60
C SER A 69 8.47 -11.78 -0.97
N ASN A 70 9.61 -11.34 -0.45
CA ASN A 70 10.92 -11.93 -0.75
C ASN A 70 11.17 -12.08 -2.28
N GLY A 71 10.71 -11.11 -3.07
CA GLY A 71 10.83 -11.12 -4.54
C GLY A 71 9.81 -12.00 -5.28
N SER A 72 8.97 -12.77 -4.59
CA SER A 72 7.92 -13.61 -5.20
C SER A 72 6.54 -12.95 -5.13
N ALA A 73 5.76 -13.02 -6.21
CA ALA A 73 4.40 -12.50 -6.22
C ALA A 73 3.49 -13.36 -5.33
N VAL A 74 2.76 -12.73 -4.40
CA VAL A 74 1.87 -13.41 -3.45
C VAL A 74 0.39 -13.10 -3.71
N TRP A 75 0.09 -11.99 -4.40
CA TRP A 75 -1.27 -11.62 -4.82
C TRP A 75 -1.24 -10.54 -5.90
N ALA A 76 -2.27 -10.48 -6.74
CA ALA A 76 -2.45 -9.42 -7.74
C ALA A 76 -3.94 -9.05 -7.89
N THR A 77 -4.22 -7.83 -8.33
CA THR A 77 -5.60 -7.36 -8.63
C THR A 77 -6.21 -8.09 -9.82
N GLY A 78 -5.38 -8.55 -10.75
CA GLY A 78 -5.85 -9.24 -11.94
C GLY A 78 -6.30 -8.31 -13.07
N THR A 79 -5.81 -7.07 -13.05
CA THR A 79 -6.25 -5.99 -13.96
C THR A 79 -5.28 -5.77 -15.13
N TRP A 80 -4.36 -6.71 -15.37
CA TRP A 80 -3.37 -6.62 -16.44
C TRP A 80 -4.05 -6.41 -17.82
N ASN A 81 -3.51 -5.52 -18.64
CA ASN A 81 -3.98 -5.21 -20.01
C ASN A 81 -5.46 -4.76 -20.12
N GLN A 82 -6.01 -4.16 -19.07
CA GLN A 82 -7.35 -3.55 -19.11
C GLN A 82 -7.33 -2.03 -19.37
N GLY A 83 -6.17 -1.48 -19.75
CA GLY A 83 -5.94 -0.05 -20.01
C GLY A 83 -5.62 0.27 -21.46
#